data_AF-A0A971Z814-F1
#
_entry.id   AF-A0A971Z814-F1
#
_cell.length_a   1.000
_cell.length_b   1.000
_cell.length_c   1.000
_cell.angle_alpha   90.00
_cell.angle_beta   90.00
_cell.angle_gamma   90.00
#
_symmetry.space_group_name_H-M   'P 1'
#
loop_
_entity.id
_entity.type
_entity.pdbx_description
1 polymer ?
#
loop_
_entity_poly.entity_id
_entity_poly.type
_entity_poly.pdbx_seq_one_letter_code
_entity_poly.pdbx_strand_id
1 'polypeptide(L)'
;MNEEKRTLRDELNRLIEITTHKKQRLQVLHNMTRMQSAAIEQKDIDLLTGYIGEKQRHIDAIDELDQKFLSIYNEEIKAELDSGLFKDRNPEERQLFERLRDEISLIQDIIKEIYDLEKENSQKAKELMEDLKQRIRHIKTGKKGYSAYNKAYSYSDGIYIDQKK
;
A
#
# COMPACT_ATOMS: atom_id res chain seq x y z
N MET A 1 40.72 -4.30 -18.98
CA MET A 1 39.88 -4.90 -20.03
C MET A 1 39.23 -6.25 -19.67
N ASN A 2 39.94 -7.32 -19.27
CA ASN A 2 39.26 -8.59 -18.87
C ASN A 2 38.62 -8.52 -17.47
N GLU A 3 39.21 -7.74 -16.57
CA GLU A 3 38.72 -7.58 -15.19
C GLU A 3 37.48 -6.68 -15.14
N GLU A 4 37.50 -5.51 -15.80
CA GLU A 4 36.34 -4.62 -15.96
C GLU A 4 35.13 -5.31 -16.62
N LYS A 5 35.36 -6.16 -17.64
CA LYS A 5 34.29 -6.95 -18.30
C LYS A 5 33.70 -8.03 -17.40
N ARG A 6 34.46 -8.52 -16.42
CA ARG A 6 33.96 -9.47 -15.42
C ARG A 6 33.11 -8.71 -14.39
N THR A 7 33.58 -7.54 -13.95
CA THR A 7 32.88 -6.66 -13.03
C THR A 7 31.51 -6.23 -13.55
N LEU A 8 31.39 -5.75 -14.79
CA LEU A 8 30.10 -5.31 -15.35
C LEU A 8 29.07 -6.45 -15.42
N ARG A 9 29.49 -7.65 -15.84
CA ARG A 9 28.59 -8.81 -15.89
C ARG A 9 28.13 -9.22 -14.49
N ASP A 10 29.02 -9.16 -13.50
CA ASP A 10 28.67 -9.46 -12.12
C ASP A 10 27.68 -8.41 -11.55
N GLU A 11 27.88 -7.13 -11.86
CA GLU A 11 26.97 -6.04 -11.49
C GLU A 11 25.58 -6.20 -12.12
N LEU A 12 25.51 -6.47 -13.43
CA LEU A 12 24.25 -6.70 -14.14
C LEU A 12 23.49 -7.91 -13.57
N ASN A 13 24.19 -9.01 -13.29
CA ASN A 13 23.56 -10.18 -12.66
C ASN A 13 23.00 -9.86 -11.27
N ARG A 14 23.74 -9.12 -10.44
CA ARG A 14 23.25 -8.66 -9.14
C ARG A 14 22.04 -7.74 -9.26
N LEU A 15 22.04 -6.81 -10.22
CA LEU A 15 20.89 -5.94 -10.49
C LEU A 15 19.66 -6.76 -10.91
N ILE A 16 19.83 -7.78 -11.75
CA ILE A 16 18.75 -8.67 -12.17
C ILE A 16 18.22 -9.48 -10.98
N GLU A 17 19.09 -9.99 -10.12
CA GLU A 17 18.70 -10.73 -8.91
C GLU A 17 17.88 -9.84 -7.96
N ILE A 18 18.38 -8.63 -7.67
CA ILE A 18 17.67 -7.66 -6.82
C ILE A 18 16.32 -7.31 -7.43
N THR A 19 16.27 -7.01 -8.73
CA THR A 19 15.03 -6.71 -9.45
C THR A 19 14.05 -7.89 -9.39
N THR A 20 14.54 -9.12 -9.54
CA THR A 20 13.71 -10.32 -9.43
C THR A 20 13.09 -10.46 -8.03
N HIS A 21 13.87 -10.22 -6.96
CA HIS A 21 13.37 -10.24 -5.59
C HIS A 21 12.36 -9.12 -5.33
N LYS A 22 12.61 -7.91 -5.83
CA LYS A 22 11.64 -6.80 -5.76
C LYS A 22 10.32 -7.18 -6.45
N LYS A 23 10.39 -7.76 -7.65
CA LYS A 23 9.21 -8.22 -8.40
C LYS A 23 8.39 -9.22 -7.60
N GLN A 24 9.01 -10.22 -6.97
CA GLN A 24 8.30 -11.19 -6.14
C GLN A 24 7.59 -10.53 -4.95
N ARG A 25 8.25 -9.57 -4.27
CA ARG A 25 7.64 -8.82 -3.16
C ARG A 25 6.47 -7.96 -3.65
N LEU A 26 6.62 -7.29 -4.79
CA LEU A 26 5.57 -6.49 -5.42
C LEU A 26 4.38 -7.35 -5.86
N GLN A 27 4.59 -8.57 -6.36
CA GLN A 27 3.49 -9.48 -6.69
C GLN A 27 2.68 -9.89 -5.46
N VAL A 28 3.36 -10.13 -4.32
CA VAL A 28 2.68 -10.39 -3.05
C VAL A 28 1.91 -9.14 -2.59
N LEU A 29 2.54 -7.96 -2.67
CA LEU A 29 1.91 -6.69 -2.34
C LEU A 29 0.65 -6.46 -3.17
N HIS A 30 0.73 -6.70 -4.49
CA HIS A 30 -0.39 -6.61 -5.41
C HIS A 30 -1.54 -7.55 -5.03
N ASN A 31 -1.23 -8.80 -4.70
CA ASN A 31 -2.26 -9.73 -4.25
C ASN A 31 -2.91 -9.28 -2.92
N MET A 32 -2.13 -8.77 -1.97
CA MET A 32 -2.66 -8.22 -0.72
C MET A 32 -3.56 -7.01 -0.96
N THR A 33 -3.17 -6.09 -1.85
CA THR A 33 -3.99 -4.95 -2.25
C THR A 33 -5.32 -5.41 -2.89
N ARG A 34 -5.33 -6.47 -3.70
CA ARG A 34 -6.58 -7.07 -4.21
C ARG A 34 -7.45 -7.67 -3.10
N MET A 35 -6.84 -8.39 -2.15
CA MET A 35 -7.56 -9.00 -1.03
C MET A 35 -8.12 -7.97 -0.05
N GLN A 36 -7.46 -6.81 0.08
CA GLN A 36 -7.94 -5.70 0.88
C GLN A 36 -9.31 -5.20 0.40
N SER A 37 -9.58 -5.19 -0.91
CA SER A 37 -10.89 -4.80 -1.44
C SER A 37 -12.02 -5.65 -0.84
N ALA A 38 -11.82 -6.98 -0.78
CA ALA A 38 -12.79 -7.90 -0.21
C ALA A 38 -12.98 -7.70 1.31
N ALA A 39 -11.89 -7.44 2.05
CA ALA A 39 -11.98 -7.14 3.48
C ALA A 39 -12.80 -5.86 3.77
N ILE A 40 -12.63 -4.82 2.94
CA ILE A 40 -13.41 -3.58 3.05
C ILE A 40 -14.90 -3.86 2.80
N GLU A 41 -15.23 -4.64 1.77
CA GLU A 41 -16.61 -5.00 1.42
C GLU A 41 -17.28 -5.82 2.54
N GLN A 42 -16.52 -6.72 3.18
CA GLN A 42 -16.98 -7.52 4.32
C GLN A 42 -17.02 -6.74 5.63
N LYS A 43 -16.51 -5.49 5.65
CA LYS A 43 -16.34 -4.65 6.85
C LYS A 43 -15.51 -5.33 7.94
N ASP A 44 -14.59 -6.20 7.54
CA ASP A 44 -13.68 -6.90 8.45
C ASP A 44 -12.46 -6.02 8.75
N ILE A 45 -12.57 -5.27 9.86
CA ILE A 45 -11.55 -4.29 10.26
C ILE A 45 -10.26 -4.98 10.71
N ASP A 46 -10.37 -6.13 11.39
CA ASP A 46 -9.19 -6.85 11.89
C ASP A 46 -8.37 -7.40 10.72
N LEU A 47 -9.04 -7.99 9.73
CA LEU A 47 -8.40 -8.45 8.50
C LEU A 47 -7.78 -7.30 7.70
N LEU A 48 -8.49 -6.16 7.62
CA LEU A 48 -7.97 -4.95 6.97
C LEU A 48 -6.69 -4.44 7.64
N THR A 49 -6.66 -4.35 8.97
CA THR A 49 -5.47 -3.95 9.73
C THR A 49 -4.33 -4.97 9.56
N GLY A 50 -4.66 -6.26 9.53
CA GLY A 50 -3.69 -7.32 9.21
C GLY A 50 -3.03 -7.10 7.85
N TYR A 51 -3.81 -6.88 6.79
CA TYR A 51 -3.26 -6.60 5.46
C TYR A 51 -2.38 -5.34 5.46
N ILE A 52 -2.78 -4.26 6.13
CA ILE A 52 -1.97 -3.03 6.20
C ILE A 52 -0.59 -3.31 6.82
N GLY A 53 -0.54 -4.06 7.93
CA GLY A 53 0.72 -4.43 8.58
C GLY A 53 1.61 -5.29 7.70
N GLU A 54 1.03 -6.31 7.05
CA GLU A 54 1.77 -7.17 6.12
C GLU A 54 2.34 -6.41 4.93
N LYS A 55 1.54 -5.54 4.31
CA LYS A 55 1.99 -4.69 3.19
C LYS A 55 3.17 -3.80 3.60
N GLN A 56 3.15 -3.22 4.81
CA GLN A 56 4.27 -2.41 5.28
C GLN A 56 5.57 -3.22 5.36
N ARG A 57 5.53 -4.47 5.83
CA ARG A 57 6.73 -5.34 5.86
C ARG A 57 7.29 -5.60 4.46
N HIS A 58 6.42 -5.75 3.47
CA HIS A 58 6.84 -5.89 2.07
C HIS A 58 7.44 -4.61 1.51
N ILE A 59 6.89 -3.44 1.85
CA ILE A 59 7.42 -2.13 1.46
C ILE A 59 8.81 -1.93 2.07
N ASP A 60 8.98 -2.16 3.38
CA ASP A 60 10.27 -2.01 4.05
C ASP A 60 11.36 -2.91 3.42
N ALA A 61 10.99 -4.16 3.08
CA ALA A 61 11.89 -5.08 2.39
C ALA A 61 12.23 -4.63 0.95
N ILE A 62 11.30 -3.97 0.26
CA ILE A 62 11.55 -3.38 -1.07
C ILE A 62 12.48 -2.18 -0.93
N ASP A 63 12.30 -1.33 0.08
CA ASP A 63 13.17 -0.17 0.33
C ASP A 63 14.62 -0.60 0.56
N GLU A 64 14.84 -1.68 1.32
CA GLU A 64 16.19 -2.25 1.49
C GLU A 64 16.79 -2.76 0.16
N LEU A 65 15.97 -3.39 -0.69
CA LEU A 65 16.39 -3.85 -2.00
C LEU A 65 16.69 -2.67 -2.94
N ASP A 66 15.94 -1.57 -2.82
CA ASP A 66 16.17 -0.33 -3.57
C ASP A 66 17.48 0.32 -3.21
N GLN A 67 17.84 0.38 -1.92
CA GLN A 67 19.15 0.88 -1.51
C GLN A 67 20.28 0.03 -2.10
N LYS A 68 20.13 -1.31 -2.08
CA LYS A 68 21.11 -2.23 -2.70
C LYS A 68 21.19 -2.03 -4.21
N PHE A 69 20.04 -1.87 -4.87
CA PHE A 69 19.97 -1.61 -6.31
C PHE A 69 20.72 -0.33 -6.66
N LEU A 70 20.45 0.78 -5.96
CA LEU A 70 21.07 2.08 -6.19
C LEU A 70 22.59 2.06 -5.96
N SER A 71 23.09 1.21 -5.05
CA SER A 71 24.53 1.08 -4.82
C SER A 71 25.30 0.45 -5.99
N ILE A 72 24.60 -0.27 -6.87
CA ILE A 72 25.17 -0.96 -8.05
C ILE A 72 24.78 -0.25 -9.35
N TYR A 73 23.56 0.32 -9.40
CA TYR A 73 23.01 0.98 -10.57
C TYR A 73 23.64 2.36 -10.79
N ASN A 74 24.80 2.36 -11.44
CA ASN A 74 25.57 3.55 -11.74
C ASN A 74 25.09 4.27 -13.03
N GLU A 75 25.64 5.46 -13.27
CA GLU A 75 25.27 6.28 -14.44
C GLU A 75 25.66 5.62 -15.78
N GLU A 76 26.67 4.75 -15.82
CA GLU A 76 27.06 4.05 -17.05
C GLU A 76 25.99 3.03 -17.47
N ILE A 77 25.55 2.18 -16.54
CA ILE A 77 24.49 1.19 -16.77
C ILE A 77 23.19 1.89 -17.16
N LYS A 78 22.87 3.00 -16.49
CA LYS A 78 21.70 3.81 -16.80
C LYS A 78 21.77 4.41 -18.21
N ALA A 79 22.87 5.05 -18.56
CA ALA A 79 23.06 5.64 -19.88
C ALA A 79 22.99 4.59 -21.00
N GLU A 80 23.53 3.40 -20.78
CA GLU A 80 23.42 2.27 -21.71
C GLU A 80 21.96 1.87 -21.92
N LEU A 81 21.19 1.71 -20.85
CA LEU A 81 19.76 1.36 -20.93
C LEU A 81 18.94 2.44 -21.65
N ASP A 82 19.16 3.72 -21.32
CA ASP A 82 18.43 4.86 -21.87
C ASP A 82 18.73 5.07 -23.37
N SER A 83 20.00 4.93 -23.76
CA SER A 83 20.44 5.10 -25.15
C SER A 83 20.20 3.87 -26.03
N GLY A 84 20.12 2.69 -25.42
CA GLY A 84 20.04 1.42 -26.13
C GLY A 84 21.34 0.96 -26.78
N LEU A 85 22.47 1.61 -26.45
CA LEU A 85 23.81 1.28 -26.99
C LEU A 85 24.27 -0.14 -26.61
N PHE A 86 23.71 -0.73 -25.55
CA PHE A 86 24.01 -2.10 -25.14
C PHE A 86 23.74 -3.15 -26.23
N LYS A 87 22.96 -2.81 -27.27
CA LYS A 87 22.70 -3.68 -28.43
C LYS A 87 23.96 -3.98 -29.25
N ASP A 88 24.94 -3.07 -29.22
CA ASP A 88 26.21 -3.21 -29.93
C ASP A 88 27.28 -3.91 -29.08
N ARG A 89 26.97 -4.22 -27.80
CA ARG A 89 27.84 -5.00 -26.93
C ARG A 89 27.88 -6.46 -27.36
N ASN A 90 28.79 -7.23 -26.75
CA ASN A 90 28.87 -8.66 -27.00
C ASN A 90 27.55 -9.38 -26.61
N PRO A 91 27.27 -10.55 -27.20
CA PRO A 91 25.98 -11.23 -27.03
C PRO A 91 25.58 -11.49 -25.57
N GLU A 92 26.53 -11.80 -24.69
CA GLU A 92 26.26 -12.08 -23.27
C GLU A 92 25.85 -10.80 -22.52
N GLU A 93 26.62 -9.72 -22.65
CA GLU A 93 26.30 -8.43 -22.03
C GLU A 93 24.96 -7.89 -22.54
N ARG A 94 24.73 -7.99 -23.85
CA ARG A 94 23.48 -7.58 -24.47
C ARG A 94 22.28 -8.31 -23.84
N GLN A 95 22.36 -9.63 -23.67
CA GLN A 95 21.29 -10.42 -23.05
C GLN A 95 21.02 -9.99 -21.60
N LEU A 96 22.06 -9.68 -20.84
CA LEU A 96 21.91 -9.21 -19.46
C LEU A 96 21.22 -7.84 -19.41
N PHE A 97 21.59 -6.90 -20.26
CA PHE A 97 20.92 -5.60 -20.36
C PHE A 97 19.46 -5.73 -20.81
N GLU A 98 19.18 -6.56 -21.83
CA GLU A 98 17.80 -6.83 -22.27
C GLU A 98 16.97 -7.39 -21.11
N ARG A 99 17.50 -8.39 -20.40
CA ARG A 99 16.82 -8.98 -19.24
C ARG A 99 16.59 -7.98 -18.11
N LEU A 100 17.60 -7.17 -17.76
CA LEU A 100 17.47 -6.14 -16.73
C LEU A 100 16.39 -5.12 -17.10
N ARG A 101 16.40 -4.65 -18.35
CA ARG A 101 15.39 -3.71 -18.86
C ARG A 101 13.98 -4.30 -18.76
N ASP A 102 13.80 -5.52 -19.24
CA ASP A 102 12.49 -6.16 -19.27
C ASP A 102 11.97 -6.40 -17.84
N GLU A 103 12.84 -6.80 -16.90
CA GLU A 103 12.50 -6.92 -15.48
C GLU A 103 12.11 -5.58 -14.83
N ILE A 104 12.82 -4.49 -15.16
CA ILE A 104 12.47 -3.14 -14.70
C ILE A 104 11.10 -2.72 -15.24
N SER A 105 10.82 -2.96 -16.52
CA SER A 105 9.52 -2.65 -17.12
C SER A 105 8.38 -3.42 -16.44
N LEU A 106 8.55 -4.72 -16.19
CA LEU A 106 7.56 -5.52 -15.46
C LEU A 106 7.30 -4.99 -14.04
N ILE A 107 8.33 -4.54 -13.33
CA ILE A 107 8.15 -3.90 -12.03
C ILE A 107 7.32 -2.62 -12.14
N GLN A 108 7.60 -1.77 -13.14
CA GLN A 108 6.87 -0.52 -13.34
C GLN A 108 5.39 -0.78 -13.60
N ASP A 109 5.07 -1.80 -14.40
CA ASP A 109 3.69 -2.21 -14.66
C ASP A 109 2.98 -2.68 -13.38
N ILE A 110 3.63 -3.53 -12.58
CA ILE A 110 3.05 -4.00 -11.30
C ILE A 110 2.84 -2.84 -10.32
N ILE A 111 3.78 -1.90 -10.22
CA ILE A 111 3.65 -0.71 -9.35
C ILE A 111 2.44 0.12 -9.78
N LYS A 112 2.24 0.29 -11.09
CA LYS A 112 1.09 1.02 -11.62
C LYS A 112 -0.23 0.33 -11.28
N GLU A 113 -0.32 -0.99 -11.45
CA GLU A 113 -1.49 -1.78 -11.06
C GLU A 113 -1.80 -1.64 -9.56
N ILE A 114 -0.77 -1.74 -8.70
CA ILE A 114 -0.91 -1.54 -7.25
C ILE A 114 -1.44 -0.14 -6.96
N TYR A 115 -0.88 0.89 -7.58
CA TYR A 115 -1.29 2.28 -7.37
C TYR A 115 -2.78 2.50 -7.70
N ASP A 116 -3.21 1.99 -8.85
CA ASP A 116 -4.61 2.11 -9.29
C ASP A 116 -5.56 1.40 -8.31
N LEU A 117 -5.21 0.18 -7.87
CA LEU A 117 -5.99 -0.55 -6.88
C LEU A 117 -6.00 0.09 -5.49
N GLU A 118 -4.88 0.66 -5.03
CA GLU A 118 -4.82 1.39 -3.75
C GLU A 118 -5.71 2.63 -3.79
N LYS A 119 -5.81 3.31 -4.93
CA LYS A 119 -6.71 4.45 -5.09
C LYS A 119 -8.18 4.01 -4.94
N GLU A 120 -8.56 2.90 -5.56
CA GLU A 120 -9.91 2.32 -5.43
C GLU A 120 -10.20 1.89 -3.98
N ASN A 121 -9.27 1.17 -3.35
CA ASN A 121 -9.40 0.72 -1.96
C ASN A 121 -9.50 1.88 -0.98
N SER A 122 -8.70 2.93 -1.17
CA SER A 122 -8.74 4.14 -0.36
C SER A 122 -10.12 4.81 -0.45
N GLN A 123 -10.70 4.85 -1.64
CA GLN A 123 -12.05 5.39 -1.84
C GLN A 123 -13.11 4.54 -1.13
N LYS A 124 -13.10 3.22 -1.33
CA LYS A 124 -14.03 2.29 -0.65
C LYS A 124 -13.93 2.38 0.88
N ALA A 125 -12.71 2.48 1.41
CA ALA A 125 -12.49 2.62 2.85
C ALA A 125 -13.05 3.94 3.41
N LYS A 126 -12.93 5.06 2.66
CA LYS A 126 -13.53 6.34 3.05
C LYS A 126 -15.05 6.28 3.09
N GLU A 127 -15.66 5.64 2.09
CA GLU A 127 -17.11 5.45 2.03
C GLU A 127 -17.62 4.60 3.20
N LEU A 128 -16.94 3.49 3.50
CA LEU A 128 -17.22 2.65 4.66
C LEU A 128 -17.13 3.46 5.96
N MET A 129 -16.09 4.28 6.12
CA MET A 129 -15.92 5.12 7.30
C MET A 129 -17.09 6.13 7.45
N GLU A 130 -17.59 6.69 6.36
CA GLU A 130 -18.69 7.65 6.41
C GLU A 130 -20.04 6.98 6.73
N ASP A 131 -20.31 5.78 6.18
CA ASP A 131 -21.46 4.95 6.59
C ASP A 131 -21.44 4.65 8.10
N LEU A 132 -20.28 4.24 8.63
CA LEU A 132 -20.12 3.97 10.06
C LEU A 132 -20.37 5.22 10.92
N LYS A 133 -19.84 6.39 10.51
CA LYS A 133 -20.09 7.66 11.22
C LYS A 133 -21.57 8.04 11.22
N GLN A 134 -22.27 7.89 10.10
CA GLN A 134 -23.70 8.17 10.00
C GLN A 134 -24.51 7.26 10.93
N ARG A 135 -24.23 5.95 10.94
CA ARG A 135 -24.86 5.00 11.87
C ARG A 135 -24.63 5.38 13.33
N ILE A 136 -23.41 5.77 13.70
CA ILE A 136 -23.11 6.25 15.06
C ILE A 136 -23.92 7.50 15.41
N ARG A 137 -24.04 8.47 14.48
CA ARG A 137 -24.87 9.67 14.69
C ARG A 137 -26.34 9.29 14.89
N HIS A 138 -26.89 8.39 14.09
CA HIS A 138 -28.26 7.91 14.25
C HIS A 138 -28.49 7.24 15.60
N ILE A 139 -27.56 6.38 16.06
CA ILE A 139 -27.63 5.76 17.39
C ILE A 139 -27.61 6.82 18.49
N LYS A 140 -26.74 7.83 18.40
CA LYS A 140 -26.67 8.93 19.38
C LYS A 140 -27.96 9.74 19.41
N THR A 141 -28.54 10.08 18.26
CA THR A 141 -29.81 10.80 18.18
C THR A 141 -30.99 9.96 18.69
N GLY A 142 -31.02 8.67 18.36
CA GLY A 142 -32.02 7.72 18.86
C GLY A 142 -31.95 7.56 20.39
N LYS A 143 -30.76 7.46 20.98
CA LYS A 143 -30.57 7.47 22.44
C LYS A 143 -31.04 8.77 23.09
N LYS A 144 -30.80 9.93 22.46
CA LYS A 144 -31.31 11.23 22.94
C LYS A 144 -32.84 11.30 22.88
N GLY A 145 -33.45 10.85 21.78
CA GLY A 145 -34.90 10.76 21.64
C GLY A 145 -35.52 9.82 22.68
N TYR A 146 -34.97 8.61 22.83
CA TYR A 146 -35.40 7.65 23.84
C TYR A 146 -35.24 8.20 25.27
N SER A 147 -34.13 8.86 25.58
CA SER A 147 -33.90 9.52 26.88
C SER A 147 -34.83 10.70 27.15
N ALA A 148 -35.28 11.42 26.12
CA ALA A 148 -36.24 12.52 26.27
C ALA A 148 -37.65 12.01 26.61
N TYR A 149 -38.04 10.86 26.06
CA TYR A 149 -39.33 10.22 26.35
C TYR A 149 -39.32 9.34 27.60
N ASN A 150 -38.18 8.70 27.95
CA ASN A 150 -38.00 7.88 29.15
C ASN A 150 -37.30 8.61 30.30
N LYS A 151 -37.36 9.94 30.34
CA LYS A 151 -37.10 10.64 31.60
C LYS A 151 -38.22 10.22 32.56
N ALA A 152 -37.92 9.27 33.44
CA ALA A 152 -38.70 9.09 34.66
C ALA A 152 -38.83 10.49 35.28
N TYR A 153 -40.07 10.97 35.41
CA TYR A 153 -40.36 12.17 36.16
C TYR A 153 -39.79 11.96 37.56
N SER A 154 -38.58 12.48 37.80
CA SER A 154 -38.09 12.67 39.15
C SER A 154 -39.00 13.73 39.72
N TYR A 155 -40.04 13.31 40.45
CA TYR A 155 -40.74 14.12 41.43
C TYR A 155 -39.68 14.58 42.44
N SER A 156 -38.95 15.64 42.12
CA SER A 156 -38.33 16.48 43.14
C SER A 156 -39.48 17.30 43.71
N ASP A 157 -40.06 16.77 44.78
CA ASP A 157 -41.03 17.47 45.64
C ASP A 157 -40.47 18.85 46.01
N GLY A 158 -41.06 19.87 45.39
CA GLY A 158 -40.87 21.27 45.70
C GLY A 158 -42.22 21.95 45.63
N ILE A 159 -43.20 21.43 46.38
CA ILE A 159 -44.49 22.10 46.58
C ILE A 159 -44.24 23.27 47.52
N TYR A 160 -44.15 24.48 46.98
CA TYR A 160 -44.25 25.71 47.77
C TYR A 160 -45.74 26.03 47.98
N ILE A 161 -46.25 25.76 49.19
CA ILE A 161 -47.55 26.27 49.64
C ILE A 161 -47.31 27.63 50.29
N ASP A 162 -47.72 28.70 49.61
CA ASP A 162 -47.85 30.05 50.19
C ASP A 162 -49.08 30.07 51.11
N GLN A 163 -48.86 30.09 52.43
CA GLN A 163 -49.93 30.35 53.39
C GLN A 163 -49.95 31.83 53.76
N LYS A 164 -50.89 32.56 53.16
CA LYS A 164 -51.35 33.85 53.69
C LYS A 164 -52.32 33.63 54.86
N LYS A 165 -51.89 33.99 56.08
CA LYS A 165 -52.60 34.86 57.03
C LYS A 165 -51.77 35.11 58.28
#